data_AF-A0A3B8M319-F1
#
_entry.id   AF-A0A3B8M319-F1
#
_cell.length_a   1.000
_cell.length_b   1.000
_cell.length_c   1.000
_cell.angle_alpha   90.00
_cell.angle_beta   90.00
_cell.angle_gamma   90.00
#
_symmetry.space_group_name_H-M   'P 1'
#
loop_
_entity.id
_entity.type
_entity.pdbx_description
1 polymer ?
#
loop_
_entity_poly.entity_id
_entity_poly.type
_entity_poly.pdbx_seq_one_letter_code
_entity_poly.pdbx_strand_id
1 'polypeptide(L)'
;MGPVTHAFDVDLRDLPPADIYAMFAGWQTEHDEILEFPVEQLNQQQQIHVDRLLHKVPAEEYAVVEPIILGAFFGDLTLLASCQRGDSQGFLMVDAEQVTFFPKGASSRPLRAEHVSWLYKGRRLLQAFN
;
A
#
# COMPACT_ATOMS: atom_id res chain seq x y z
N MET A 1 4.72 -24.34 21.75
CA MET A 1 4.26 -23.47 20.66
C MET A 1 4.15 -24.34 19.41
N GLY A 2 2.94 -24.61 18.93
CA GLY A 2 2.73 -25.36 17.68
C GLY A 2 2.86 -24.45 16.46
N PRO A 3 3.04 -25.00 15.25
CA PRO A 3 3.14 -24.19 14.03
C PRO A 3 1.83 -23.42 13.79
N VAL A 4 1.94 -22.10 13.68
CA VAL A 4 0.82 -21.24 13.30
C VAL A 4 0.76 -21.20 11.77
N THR A 5 -0.38 -21.55 11.19
CA THR A 5 -0.62 -21.40 9.74
C THR A 5 -1.17 -20.01 9.49
N HIS A 6 -0.39 -19.18 8.79
CA HIS A 6 -0.79 -17.87 8.32
C HIS A 6 -1.45 -18.00 6.95
N ALA A 7 -2.68 -17.50 6.79
CA ALA A 7 -3.41 -17.52 5.53
C ALA A 7 -4.04 -16.16 5.27
N PHE A 8 -4.05 -15.73 4.00
CA PHE A 8 -4.69 -14.49 3.57
C PHE A 8 -6.18 -14.73 3.22
N ASP A 9 -7.04 -13.78 3.59
CA ASP A 9 -8.43 -13.72 3.12
C ASP A 9 -8.57 -12.79 1.89
N VAL A 10 -7.60 -12.87 0.97
CA VAL A 10 -7.60 -12.18 -0.32
C VAL A 10 -7.35 -13.19 -1.44
N ASP A 11 -7.98 -12.95 -2.59
CA ASP A 11 -7.70 -13.72 -3.79
C ASP A 11 -6.33 -13.33 -4.38
N LEU A 12 -5.38 -14.25 -4.31
CA LEU A 12 -4.00 -14.05 -4.77
C LEU A 12 -3.76 -14.60 -6.19
N ARG A 13 -4.77 -15.19 -6.84
CA ARG A 13 -4.58 -15.93 -8.11
C ARG A 13 -4.01 -15.07 -9.24
N ASP A 14 -4.27 -13.78 -9.20
CA ASP A 14 -3.83 -12.82 -10.21
C ASP A 14 -2.49 -12.14 -9.84
N LEU A 15 -1.91 -12.45 -8.67
CA LEU A 15 -0.61 -11.92 -8.26
C LEU A 15 0.53 -12.84 -8.71
N PRO A 16 1.65 -12.28 -9.24
CA PRO A 16 2.83 -13.07 -9.54
C PRO A 16 3.43 -13.68 -8.26
N PRO A 17 4.14 -14.82 -8.34
CA PRO A 17 4.71 -15.48 -7.16
C PRO A 17 5.57 -14.57 -6.27
N ALA A 18 6.36 -13.67 -6.87
CA ALA A 18 7.16 -12.71 -6.14
C ALA A 18 6.31 -11.77 -5.26
N ASP A 19 5.13 -11.38 -5.73
CA ASP A 19 4.19 -10.54 -4.97
C ASP A 19 3.53 -11.31 -3.82
N ILE A 20 3.31 -12.62 -3.99
CA ILE A 20 2.82 -13.47 -2.90
C ILE A 20 3.86 -13.53 -1.77
N TYR A 21 5.13 -13.74 -2.11
CA TYR A 21 6.22 -13.72 -1.13
C TYR A 21 6.39 -12.34 -0.48
N ALA A 22 6.31 -11.27 -1.27
CA ALA A 22 6.33 -9.90 -0.76
C ALA A 22 5.20 -9.68 0.26
N MET A 23 3.97 -10.07 -0.06
CA MET A 23 2.83 -9.89 0.85
C MET A 23 3.04 -10.59 2.20
N PHE A 24 3.60 -11.82 2.21
CA PHE A 24 3.99 -12.49 3.46
C PHE A 24 5.09 -11.76 4.21
N ALA A 25 6.16 -11.34 3.53
CA ALA A 25 7.26 -10.61 4.14
C ALA A 25 6.76 -9.30 4.79
N GLY A 26 5.93 -8.53 4.09
CA GLY A 26 5.39 -7.28 4.60
C GLY A 26 4.34 -7.45 5.71
N TRP A 27 3.62 -8.57 5.76
CA TRP A 27 2.70 -8.86 6.87
C TRP A 27 3.46 -9.17 8.16
N GLN A 28 4.54 -9.95 8.08
CA GLN A 28 5.31 -10.37 9.26
C GLN A 28 6.32 -9.32 9.74
N THR A 29 6.49 -8.22 9.00
CA THR A 29 7.50 -7.22 9.35
C THR A 29 6.94 -6.18 10.32
N GLU A 30 7.52 -6.18 11.51
CA GLU A 30 7.48 -5.06 12.45
C GLU A 30 8.92 -4.53 12.57
N HIS A 31 9.14 -3.28 12.19
CA HIS A 31 10.46 -2.65 12.26
C HIS A 31 10.31 -1.18 12.66
N ASP A 32 11.17 -0.68 13.54
CA ASP A 32 11.04 0.66 14.12
C ASP A 32 11.11 1.81 13.09
N GLU A 33 11.73 1.53 11.94
CA GLU A 33 11.86 2.48 10.82
C GLU A 33 10.76 2.34 9.75
N ILE A 34 9.75 1.50 10.00
CA ILE A 34 8.56 1.36 9.20
C ILE A 34 7.39 1.87 10.02
N LEU A 35 6.88 3.04 9.65
CA LEU A 35 5.80 3.72 10.37
C LEU A 35 4.61 3.88 9.45
N GLU A 36 3.41 3.65 9.96
CA GLU A 36 2.15 3.84 9.23
C GLU A 36 1.16 4.58 10.12
N PHE A 37 0.63 5.68 9.60
CA PHE A 37 -0.27 6.57 10.31
C PHE A 37 -1.58 6.72 9.53
N PRO A 38 -2.74 6.37 10.12
CA PRO A 38 -4.03 6.67 9.52
C PRO A 38 -4.17 8.17 9.28
N VAL A 39 -4.69 8.56 8.11
CA VAL A 39 -4.78 9.96 7.72
C VAL A 39 -5.64 10.77 8.70
N GLU A 40 -6.65 10.16 9.31
CA GLU A 40 -7.54 10.82 10.27
C GLU A 40 -6.85 11.20 11.59
N GLN A 41 -5.65 10.67 11.83
CA GLN A 41 -4.87 10.86 13.06
C GLN A 41 -3.66 11.78 12.86
N LEU A 42 -3.48 12.34 11.66
CA LEU A 42 -2.31 13.16 11.34
C LEU A 42 -2.39 14.54 11.98
N ASN A 43 -1.21 15.04 12.37
CA ASN A 43 -1.05 16.44 12.74
C ASN A 43 -0.91 17.33 11.48
N GLN A 44 -0.90 18.65 11.67
CA GLN A 44 -0.82 19.61 10.57
C GLN A 44 0.45 19.46 9.70
N GLN A 45 1.60 19.11 10.30
CA GLN A 45 2.84 18.90 9.54
C GLN A 45 2.76 17.66 8.66
N GLN A 46 2.20 16.56 9.20
CA GLN A 46 1.98 15.34 8.46
C GLN A 46 0.96 15.51 7.33
N GLN A 47 -0.06 16.34 7.54
CA GLN A 47 -1.04 16.66 6.49
C GLN A 47 -0.39 17.33 5.27
N ILE A 48 0.61 18.19 5.47
CA ILE A 48 1.37 18.81 4.36
C ILE A 48 2.07 17.73 3.52
N HIS A 49 2.55 16.66 4.14
CA HIS A 49 3.16 15.54 3.41
C HIS A 49 2.14 14.77 2.58
N VAL A 50 0.93 14.54 3.12
CA VAL A 50 -0.19 13.94 2.36
C VAL A 50 -0.51 14.80 1.15
N ASP A 51 -0.68 16.10 1.33
CA ASP A 51 -1.02 17.02 0.23
C ASP A 51 0.07 16.99 -0.85
N ARG A 52 1.35 17.02 -0.45
CA ARG A 52 2.49 16.94 -1.39
C ARG A 52 2.50 15.64 -2.20
N LEU A 53 2.20 14.50 -1.57
CA LEU A 53 2.15 13.21 -2.27
C LEU A 53 0.92 13.14 -3.19
N LEU A 54 -0.23 13.65 -2.76
CA LEU A 54 -1.43 13.73 -3.60
C LEU A 54 -1.22 14.55 -4.87
N HIS A 55 -0.45 15.66 -4.81
CA HIS A 55 -0.13 16.46 -5.99
C HIS A 55 0.65 15.71 -7.08
N LYS A 56 1.23 14.55 -6.76
CA LYS A 56 1.89 13.68 -7.75
C LYS A 56 0.93 12.78 -8.51
N VAL A 57 -0.31 12.63 -8.03
CA VAL A 57 -1.30 11.75 -8.65
C VAL A 57 -1.84 12.42 -9.92
N PRO A 58 -1.77 11.77 -11.11
CA PRO A 58 -2.30 12.31 -12.35
C PRO A 58 -3.83 12.42 -12.28
N ALA A 59 -4.34 13.65 -12.13
CA ALA A 59 -5.78 13.91 -11.94
C ALA A 59 -6.64 13.53 -13.18
N GLU A 60 -6.01 13.43 -14.34
CA GLU A 60 -6.62 12.96 -15.59
C GLU A 60 -6.80 11.43 -15.64
N GLU A 61 -6.02 10.68 -14.86
CA GLU A 61 -6.07 9.20 -14.84
C GLU A 61 -6.90 8.68 -13.66
N TYR A 62 -6.87 9.38 -12.52
CA TYR A 62 -7.46 8.93 -11.27
C TYR A 62 -8.53 9.88 -10.76
N ALA A 63 -9.73 9.34 -10.50
CA ALA A 63 -10.84 10.03 -9.87
C ALA A 63 -11.05 9.55 -8.44
N VAL A 64 -11.69 10.39 -7.61
CA VAL A 64 -12.10 10.06 -6.23
C VAL A 64 -10.93 9.53 -5.40
N VAL A 65 -9.81 10.25 -5.42
CA VAL A 65 -8.60 9.86 -4.69
C VAL A 65 -8.76 10.24 -3.22
N GLU A 66 -8.90 9.24 -2.35
CA GLU A 66 -9.09 9.42 -0.91
C GLU A 66 -7.89 8.84 -0.14
N PRO A 67 -7.05 9.68 0.50
CA PRO A 67 -5.97 9.25 1.38
C PRO A 67 -6.44 8.32 2.50
N ILE A 68 -5.64 7.29 2.83
CA ILE A 68 -5.94 6.33 3.90
C ILE A 68 -4.79 6.27 4.91
N ILE A 69 -3.55 6.05 4.45
CA ILE A 69 -2.38 5.87 5.32
C ILE A 69 -1.22 6.72 4.79
N LEU A 70 -0.63 7.55 5.65
CA LEU A 70 0.70 8.10 5.44
C LEU A 70 1.72 7.15 6.06
N GLY A 71 2.60 6.59 5.24
CA GLY A 71 3.67 5.71 5.66
C GLY A 71 5.05 6.39 5.60
N ALA A 72 5.99 5.86 6.37
CA ALA A 72 7.42 6.13 6.25
C ALA A 72 8.17 4.80 6.24
N PHE A 73 8.99 4.57 5.22
CA PHE A 73 9.77 3.34 5.05
C PHE A 73 11.25 3.72 4.93
N PHE A 74 12.04 3.48 5.98
CA PHE A 74 13.45 3.90 6.05
C PHE A 74 13.65 5.40 5.72
N GLY A 75 12.71 6.23 6.17
CA GLY A 75 12.72 7.68 5.92
C GLY A 75 11.99 8.13 4.65
N ASP A 76 11.68 7.22 3.73
CA ASP A 76 10.93 7.55 2.51
C ASP A 76 9.43 7.59 2.81
N LEU A 77 8.81 8.74 2.53
CA LEU A 77 7.37 8.92 2.73
C LEU A 77 6.57 8.26 1.61
N THR A 78 5.49 7.59 2.02
CA THR A 78 4.56 6.92 1.13
C THR A 78 3.12 7.30 1.49
N LEU A 79 2.23 7.31 0.51
CA LEU A 79 0.82 7.56 0.70
C LEU A 79 0.02 6.44 0.05
N LEU A 80 -0.75 5.73 0.87
CA LEU A 80 -1.78 4.82 0.42
C LEU A 80 -3.11 5.59 0.31
N ALA A 81 -3.73 5.53 -0.85
CA ALA A 81 -5.04 6.13 -1.10
C ALA A 81 -5.97 5.13 -1.81
N SER A 82 -7.28 5.24 -1.63
CA SER A 82 -8.23 4.61 -2.55
C SER A 82 -8.45 5.51 -3.77
N CYS A 83 -8.83 4.91 -4.90
CA CYS A 83 -9.13 5.66 -6.11
C CYS A 83 -10.03 4.87 -7.07
N GLN A 84 -10.49 5.57 -8.10
CA GLN A 84 -11.08 5.01 -9.31
C GLN A 84 -10.21 5.36 -10.53
N ARG A 85 -9.88 4.36 -11.35
CA ARG A 85 -9.23 4.54 -12.66
C ARG A 85 -10.12 3.97 -13.76
N GLY A 86 -10.73 4.85 -14.56
CA GLY A 86 -11.78 4.46 -15.50
C GLY A 86 -12.93 3.75 -14.77
N ASP A 87 -13.25 2.53 -15.15
CA ASP A 87 -14.28 1.70 -14.50
C ASP A 87 -13.74 0.82 -13.35
N SER A 88 -12.43 0.88 -13.08
CA SER A 88 -11.79 0.03 -12.07
C SER A 88 -11.60 0.77 -10.74
N GLN A 89 -12.13 0.20 -9.65
CA GLN A 89 -11.79 0.63 -8.29
C GLN A 89 -10.47 0.00 -7.84
N GLY A 90 -9.70 0.72 -7.03
CA GLY A 90 -8.44 0.22 -6.52
C GLY A 90 -7.78 1.13 -5.50
N PHE A 91 -6.49 0.93 -5.33
CA PHE A 91 -5.65 1.67 -4.42
C PHE A 91 -4.43 2.22 -5.14
N LEU A 92 -3.94 3.36 -4.69
CA LEU A 92 -2.68 3.95 -5.10
C LEU A 92 -1.68 3.82 -3.96
N MET A 93 -0.47 3.39 -4.27
CA MET A 93 0.70 3.69 -3.44
C MET A 93 1.52 4.76 -4.15
N VAL A 94 1.70 5.91 -3.48
CA VAL A 94 2.45 7.06 -3.99
C VAL A 94 3.69 7.26 -3.15
N ASP A 95 4.85 7.37 -3.78
CA ASP A 95 6.12 7.63 -3.09
C ASP A 95 6.94 8.74 -3.78
N ALA A 96 8.23 8.83 -3.45
CA ALA A 96 9.12 9.81 -4.06
C ALA A 96 9.31 9.61 -5.57
N GLU A 97 9.22 8.38 -6.06
CA GLU A 97 9.63 7.96 -7.40
C GLU A 97 8.42 7.70 -8.32
N GLN A 98 7.33 7.14 -7.78
CA GLN A 98 6.26 6.58 -8.59
C GLN A 98 4.87 6.66 -7.94
N VAL A 99 3.86 6.51 -8.79
CA VAL A 99 2.46 6.27 -8.44
C VAL A 99 2.10 4.88 -8.95
N THR A 100 1.82 3.95 -8.05
CA THR A 100 1.51 2.55 -8.39
C THR A 100 0.04 2.24 -8.12
N PHE A 101 -0.68 1.79 -9.14
CA PHE A 101 -2.08 1.38 -9.02
C PHE A 101 -2.22 -0.12 -8.75
N PHE A 102 -3.07 -0.46 -7.78
CA PHE A 102 -3.45 -1.82 -7.39
C PHE A 102 -4.95 -2.01 -7.58
N PRO A 103 -5.40 -2.81 -8.55
CA PRO A 103 -6.82 -3.06 -8.75
C PRO A 103 -7.41 -3.81 -7.56
N LYS A 104 -8.61 -3.41 -7.12
CA LYS A 104 -9.33 -4.09 -6.04
C LYS A 104 -9.69 -5.54 -6.37
N GLY A 105 -9.86 -5.82 -7.66
CA GLY A 105 -10.32 -7.12 -8.17
C GLY A 105 -11.82 -7.33 -8.00
N ALA A 106 -12.42 -8.17 -8.84
CA ALA A 106 -13.85 -8.49 -8.82
C ALA A 106 -14.18 -9.77 -8.02
N SER A 107 -13.24 -10.28 -7.22
CA SER A 107 -13.41 -11.54 -6.49
C SER A 107 -14.30 -11.38 -5.25
N SER A 108 -14.74 -12.51 -4.69
CA SER A 108 -15.42 -12.53 -3.38
C SER A 108 -14.51 -12.15 -2.20
N ARG A 109 -13.20 -12.03 -2.45
CA ARG A 109 -12.16 -11.67 -1.47
C ARG A 109 -11.24 -10.60 -2.07
N PRO A 110 -11.76 -9.36 -2.23
CA PRO A 110 -11.03 -8.31 -2.92
C PRO A 110 -9.83 -7.80 -2.11
N LEU A 111 -8.91 -7.14 -2.80
CA LEU A 111 -7.81 -6.43 -2.18
C LEU A 111 -8.35 -5.34 -1.22
N ARG A 112 -7.63 -5.10 -0.14
CA ARG A 112 -7.92 -4.07 0.87
C ARG A 112 -6.68 -3.20 1.08
N ALA A 113 -6.84 -2.05 1.72
CA ALA A 113 -5.73 -1.14 1.99
C ALA A 113 -4.55 -1.84 2.71
N GLU A 114 -4.84 -2.63 3.74
CA GLU A 114 -3.83 -3.41 4.48
C GLU A 114 -3.02 -4.35 3.58
N HIS A 115 -3.68 -5.02 2.63
CA HIS A 115 -3.04 -5.91 1.67
C HIS A 115 -2.06 -5.16 0.76
N VAL A 116 -2.42 -3.95 0.31
CA VAL A 116 -1.55 -3.10 -0.51
C VAL A 116 -0.34 -2.64 0.27
N SER A 117 -0.55 -2.22 1.53
CA SER A 117 0.53 -1.87 2.45
C SER A 117 1.51 -3.04 2.63
N TRP A 118 1.04 -4.25 2.92
CA TRP A 118 1.89 -5.43 3.08
C TRP A 118 2.64 -5.77 1.80
N LEU A 119 1.96 -5.75 0.65
CA LEU A 119 2.61 -6.01 -0.63
C LEU A 119 3.72 -5.02 -0.93
N TYR A 120 3.46 -3.72 -0.74
CA TYR A 120 4.45 -2.67 -1.00
C TYR A 120 5.65 -2.78 -0.05
N LYS A 121 5.41 -2.90 1.27
CA LYS A 121 6.47 -3.10 2.28
C LYS A 121 7.31 -4.32 1.95
N GLY A 122 6.65 -5.43 1.63
CA GLY A 122 7.28 -6.68 1.21
C GLY A 122 8.20 -6.53 0.02
N ARG A 123 7.73 -5.87 -1.05
CA ARG A 123 8.55 -5.60 -2.25
C ARG A 123 9.77 -4.78 -1.89
N ARG A 124 9.60 -3.74 -1.06
CA ARG A 124 10.68 -2.86 -0.65
C ARG A 124 11.73 -3.56 0.21
N LEU A 125 11.32 -4.42 1.14
CA LEU A 125 12.22 -5.26 1.92
C LEU A 125 12.99 -6.23 1.03
N LEU A 126 12.29 -6.97 0.17
CA LEU A 126 12.92 -7.92 -0.74
C LEU A 126 13.90 -7.22 -1.70
N GLN A 127 13.67 -5.97 -2.09
CA GLN A 127 14.62 -5.18 -2.88
C GLN A 127 15.81 -4.67 -2.06
N ALA A 128 15.64 -4.38 -0.77
CA ALA A 128 16.73 -3.87 0.08
C ALA A 128 17.72 -4.97 0.51
N PHE A 129 17.27 -6.23 0.54
CA PHE A 129 18.06 -7.38 1.00
C PHE A 129 18.51 -8.34 -0.13
N ASN A 130 18.26 -8.02 -1.40
CA ASN A 130 18.78 -8.73 -2.60
C ASN A 130 19.80 -7.85 -3.34
#